data_AF-A0AB38FWR9-F1
#
_entry.id   AF-A0AB38FWR9-F1
#
_cell.length_a   1.000
_cell.length_b   1.000
_cell.length_c   1.000
_cell.angle_alpha   90.00
_cell.angle_beta   90.00
_cell.angle_gamma   90.00
#
_symmetry.space_group_name_H-M   'P 1'
#
loop_
_entity.id
_entity.type
_entity.pdbx_description
1 polymer ?
#
loop_
_entity_poly.entity_id
_entity_poly.type
_entity_poly.pdbx_seq_one_letter_code
_entity_poly.pdbx_strand_id
1 'polypeptide(L)'
;MTRPATASGNTITFLVSPQKENIMQTQSNPVRAAESCPSPVVVWQTLLTHLLDRHYGLTLSDTPFGNDGVIQEHIDAGISLCDAVNFIVEKYDLVRIDRRSFSAETSSPLIGRIDILRARKACGLMTRNSYKAVTYITTGKYSEITR
;
A
#
# COMPACT_ATOMS: atom_id res chain seq x y z
N MET A 1 46.43 -70.25 -15.70
CA MET A 1 45.32 -70.90 -16.43
C MET A 1 44.11 -69.99 -16.27
N THR A 2 43.48 -69.35 -17.26
CA THR A 2 43.46 -69.46 -18.72
C THR A 2 42.82 -68.15 -19.26
N ARG A 3 43.39 -67.54 -20.31
CA ARG A 3 42.79 -66.42 -21.08
C ARG A 3 41.75 -66.99 -22.08
N PRO A 4 40.77 -66.23 -22.61
CA PRO A 4 40.96 -65.36 -23.82
C PRO A 4 40.08 -64.07 -23.77
N ALA A 5 40.24 -62.94 -24.48
CA ALA A 5 40.70 -62.53 -25.82
C ALA A 5 39.75 -62.85 -26.99
N THR A 6 38.93 -61.87 -27.43
CA THR A 6 38.45 -61.59 -28.82
C THR A 6 37.55 -60.34 -28.76
N ALA A 7 37.85 -59.17 -29.34
CA ALA A 7 38.02 -58.77 -30.74
C ALA A 7 36.71 -58.54 -31.52
N SER A 8 36.66 -57.36 -32.16
CA SER A 8 35.97 -57.05 -33.43
C SER A 8 34.52 -56.59 -33.37
N GLY A 9 34.25 -55.45 -34.03
CA GLY A 9 32.91 -54.93 -34.27
C GLY A 9 32.92 -53.48 -34.76
N ASN A 10 33.23 -53.30 -36.03
CA ASN A 10 33.41 -52.04 -36.75
C ASN A 10 32.08 -51.57 -37.39
N THR A 11 31.86 -50.23 -37.46
CA THR A 11 31.15 -49.48 -38.54
C THR A 11 29.60 -49.65 -38.64
N ILE A 12 28.69 -48.72 -38.98
CA ILE A 12 28.59 -47.59 -39.94
C ILE A 12 27.47 -46.58 -39.48
N THR A 13 27.78 -45.29 -39.68
CA THR A 13 27.03 -44.03 -39.98
C THR A 13 25.58 -44.17 -40.52
N PHE A 14 24.58 -43.32 -40.20
CA PHE A 14 24.26 -42.06 -40.91
C PHE A 14 23.03 -41.31 -40.31
N LEU A 15 23.22 -39.99 -40.12
CA LEU A 15 22.32 -38.82 -40.29
C LEU A 15 20.86 -38.84 -39.79
N VAL A 16 20.53 -37.88 -38.90
CA VAL A 16 19.60 -36.77 -39.17
C VAL A 16 19.61 -35.74 -38.00
N SER A 17 19.91 -34.47 -38.29
CA SER A 17 19.71 -33.30 -37.40
C SER A 17 18.26 -32.77 -37.55
N PRO A 18 17.79 -31.72 -36.85
CA PRO A 18 18.03 -31.19 -35.51
C PRO A 18 16.71 -31.11 -34.68
N GLN A 19 16.74 -30.65 -33.41
CA GLN A 19 15.82 -29.65 -32.81
C GLN A 19 15.70 -29.75 -31.27
N LYS A 20 15.61 -28.56 -30.65
CA LYS A 20 15.15 -28.24 -29.28
C LYS A 20 16.18 -28.55 -28.16
N GLU A 21 16.68 -27.61 -27.36
CA GLU A 21 16.04 -26.46 -26.73
C GLU A 21 17.09 -25.40 -26.36
N ASN A 22 16.78 -24.14 -26.66
CA ASN A 22 17.59 -22.98 -26.33
C ASN A 22 17.09 -22.39 -25.01
N ILE A 23 18.01 -21.86 -24.18
CA ILE A 23 17.87 -20.83 -23.13
C ILE A 23 16.73 -21.04 -22.10
N MET A 24 17.01 -20.99 -20.80
CA MET A 24 17.26 -19.72 -20.12
C MET A 24 18.09 -19.91 -18.85
N GLN A 25 19.24 -19.26 -18.82
CA GLN A 25 19.82 -18.76 -17.59
C GLN A 25 18.80 -17.80 -16.95
N THR A 26 18.22 -18.17 -15.82
CA THR A 26 17.52 -17.19 -14.98
C THR A 26 18.59 -16.31 -14.34
N GLN A 27 18.99 -15.26 -15.07
CA GLN A 27 19.54 -14.06 -14.49
C GLN A 27 18.59 -13.62 -13.37
N SER A 28 19.03 -13.77 -12.13
CA SER A 28 18.47 -13.04 -11.01
C SER A 28 18.74 -11.56 -11.26
N ASN A 29 17.85 -10.91 -12.01
CA ASN A 29 17.69 -9.47 -11.93
C ASN A 29 17.49 -9.16 -10.44
N PRO A 30 18.31 -8.30 -9.81
CA PRO A 30 17.80 -7.62 -8.65
C PRO A 30 16.64 -6.80 -9.21
N VAL A 31 15.41 -7.22 -8.90
CA VAL A 31 14.23 -6.37 -9.09
C VAL A 31 14.60 -5.09 -8.36
N ARG A 32 14.99 -4.10 -9.15
CA ARG A 32 15.27 -2.74 -8.73
C ARG A 32 14.05 -2.38 -7.91
N ALA A 33 14.20 -2.28 -6.59
CA ALA A 33 13.10 -2.02 -5.68
C ALA A 33 12.43 -0.74 -6.17
N ALA A 34 11.32 -0.92 -6.90
CA ALA A 34 10.46 0.17 -7.28
C ALA A 34 10.11 0.83 -5.96
N GLU A 35 10.50 2.09 -5.82
CA GLU A 35 10.25 2.87 -4.61
C GLU A 35 8.78 2.68 -4.27
N SER A 36 8.52 1.96 -3.18
CA SER A 36 7.21 1.38 -2.90
C SER A 36 6.27 2.49 -2.44
N CYS A 37 5.78 3.29 -3.40
CA CYS A 37 4.71 4.23 -3.18
C CYS A 37 3.45 3.42 -2.89
N PRO A 38 2.92 3.46 -1.66
CA PRO A 38 1.73 2.70 -1.30
C PRO A 38 0.52 3.20 -2.12
N SER A 39 -0.38 2.27 -2.45
CA SER A 39 -1.65 2.60 -3.12
C SER A 39 -2.42 3.67 -2.33
N PRO A 40 -3.02 4.68 -2.99
CA PRO A 40 -3.80 5.73 -2.34
C PRO A 40 -4.87 5.20 -1.37
N VAL A 41 -5.60 4.17 -1.77
CA VAL A 41 -6.62 3.52 -0.95
C VAL A 41 -5.99 2.91 0.31
N VAL A 42 -4.85 2.23 0.17
CA VAL A 42 -4.12 1.63 1.31
C VAL A 42 -3.60 2.72 2.26
N VAL A 43 -3.11 3.85 1.73
CA VAL A 43 -2.70 5.00 2.54
C VAL A 43 -3.89 5.55 3.33
N TRP A 44 -5.04 5.71 2.69
CA TRP A 44 -6.27 6.16 3.35
C TRP A 44 -6.74 5.17 4.41
N GLN A 45 -6.87 3.88 4.10
CA GLN A 45 -7.26 2.84 5.07
C GLN A 45 -6.35 2.84 6.31
N THR A 46 -5.03 2.91 6.09
CA THR A 46 -4.03 2.92 7.16
C THR A 46 -4.20 4.14 8.07
N LEU A 47 -4.41 5.32 7.48
CA LEU A 47 -4.58 6.56 8.25
C LEU A 47 -5.94 6.64 8.92
N LEU A 48 -7.02 6.25 8.24
CA LEU A 48 -8.38 6.22 8.78
C LEU A 48 -8.47 5.28 9.97
N THR A 49 -7.91 4.07 9.85
CA THR A 49 -7.87 3.10 10.97
C THR A 49 -7.23 3.74 12.20
N HIS A 50 -6.10 4.42 12.04
CA HIS A 50 -5.42 5.08 13.15
C HIS A 50 -6.20 6.28 13.69
N LEU A 51 -6.75 7.14 12.83
CA LEU A 51 -7.46 8.35 13.25
C LEU A 51 -8.76 8.00 13.99
N LEU A 52 -9.53 7.05 13.47
CA LEU A 52 -10.80 6.62 14.04
C LEU A 52 -10.63 5.96 15.40
N ASP A 53 -9.70 5.00 15.50
CA ASP A 53 -9.39 4.31 16.74
C ASP A 53 -8.91 5.30 17.81
N ARG A 54 -7.95 6.16 17.45
CA ARG A 54 -7.33 7.08 18.41
C ARG A 54 -8.25 8.18 18.86
N HIS A 55 -9.00 8.82 17.96
CA HIS A 55 -9.75 10.03 18.26
C HIS A 55 -11.21 9.78 18.63
N TYR A 56 -11.79 8.67 18.18
CA TYR A 56 -13.23 8.39 18.34
C TYR A 56 -13.52 6.99 18.88
N GLY A 57 -12.51 6.11 19.02
CA GLY A 57 -12.70 4.74 19.47
C GLY A 57 -13.49 3.87 18.48
N LEU A 58 -13.43 4.21 17.19
CA LEU A 58 -14.14 3.51 16.13
C LEU A 58 -13.18 2.65 15.31
N THR A 59 -13.68 1.49 14.86
CA THR A 59 -12.96 0.71 13.85
C THR A 59 -13.35 1.19 12.45
N LEU A 60 -12.50 0.91 11.45
CA LEU A 60 -12.78 1.30 10.06
C LEU A 60 -14.11 0.71 9.56
N SER A 61 -14.44 -0.52 9.96
CA SER A 61 -15.69 -1.23 9.61
C SER A 61 -16.95 -0.60 10.20
N ASP A 62 -16.85 0.18 11.28
CA ASP A 62 -17.98 0.90 11.88
C ASP A 62 -18.33 2.17 11.09
N THR A 63 -17.56 2.48 10.04
CA THR A 63 -17.71 3.70 9.24
C THR A 63 -17.96 3.36 7.77
N PRO A 64 -18.50 4.32 6.99
CA PRO A 64 -18.64 4.15 5.54
C PRO A 64 -17.32 3.81 4.81
N PHE A 65 -16.18 4.11 5.43
CA PHE A 65 -14.86 3.81 4.89
C PHE A 65 -14.43 2.34 5.02
N GLY A 66 -15.25 1.48 5.63
CA GLY A 66 -15.06 0.02 5.54
C GLY A 66 -15.21 -0.52 4.12
N ASN A 67 -15.76 0.27 3.20
CA ASN A 67 -15.84 -0.03 1.77
C ASN A 67 -14.80 0.75 0.97
N ASP A 68 -13.88 0.03 0.34
CA ASP A 68 -12.81 0.58 -0.50
C ASP A 68 -13.35 1.44 -1.66
N GLY A 69 -14.54 1.13 -2.18
CA GLY A 69 -15.19 1.94 -3.23
C GLY A 69 -15.55 3.34 -2.75
N VAL A 70 -15.98 3.49 -1.48
CA VAL A 70 -16.26 4.80 -0.88
C VAL A 70 -14.96 5.59 -0.72
N ILE A 71 -13.87 4.95 -0.28
CA ILE A 71 -12.55 5.59 -0.19
C ILE A 71 -12.09 6.08 -1.57
N GLN A 72 -12.19 5.23 -2.59
CA GLN A 72 -11.78 5.56 -3.96
C GLN A 72 -12.59 6.75 -4.50
N GLU A 73 -13.90 6.79 -4.29
CA GLU A 73 -14.75 7.91 -4.71
C GLU A 73 -14.31 9.24 -4.08
N HIS A 74 -13.95 9.24 -2.78
CA HIS A 74 -13.44 10.45 -2.12
C HIS A 74 -12.09 10.90 -2.69
N ILE A 75 -11.21 9.94 -3.02
CA ILE A 75 -9.91 10.23 -3.64
C ILE A 75 -10.10 10.81 -5.04
N ASP A 76 -10.99 10.23 -5.84
CA ASP A 76 -11.27 10.66 -7.22
C ASP A 76 -11.96 12.03 -7.25
N ALA A 77 -12.83 12.30 -6.27
CA ALA A 77 -13.44 13.60 -6.04
C ALA A 77 -12.46 14.67 -5.52
N GLY A 78 -11.23 14.28 -5.15
CA GLY A 78 -10.22 15.19 -4.61
C GLY A 78 -10.54 15.69 -3.19
N ILE A 79 -11.31 14.93 -2.42
CA ILE A 79 -11.62 15.26 -1.03
C ILE A 79 -10.39 14.98 -0.17
N SER A 80 -10.07 15.90 0.75
CA SER A 80 -8.95 15.68 1.66
C SER A 80 -9.32 14.64 2.74
N LEU A 81 -8.34 13.90 3.24
CA LEU A 81 -8.56 12.93 4.31
C LEU A 81 -9.14 13.60 5.57
N CYS A 82 -8.75 14.85 5.83
CA CYS A 82 -9.25 15.64 6.95
C CYS A 82 -10.74 15.94 6.78
N ASP A 83 -11.15 16.39 5.59
CA ASP A 83 -12.55 16.73 5.31
C ASP A 83 -13.43 15.49 5.31
N ALA A 84 -12.95 14.36 4.78
CA ALA A 84 -13.68 13.10 4.81
C ALA A 84 -13.98 12.63 6.24
N VAL A 85 -13.00 12.72 7.15
CA VAL A 85 -13.23 12.39 8.57
C VAL A 85 -14.14 13.42 9.23
N ASN A 86 -13.90 14.71 9.03
CA ASN A 86 -14.73 15.76 9.62
C ASN A 86 -16.19 15.69 9.16
N PHE A 87 -16.43 15.28 7.91
CA PHE A 87 -17.77 15.05 7.38
C PHE A 87 -18.52 13.96 8.16
N ILE A 88 -17.90 12.82 8.46
CA ILE A 88 -18.57 11.77 9.25
C ILE A 88 -18.70 12.17 10.73
N VAL A 89 -17.78 12.99 11.24
CA VAL A 89 -17.85 13.52 12.62
C VAL A 89 -19.06 14.42 12.77
N GLU A 90 -19.31 15.31 11.81
CA GLU A 90 -20.49 16.17 11.80
C GLU A 90 -21.76 15.38 11.51
N LYS A 91 -21.73 14.46 10.53
CA LYS A 91 -22.92 13.68 10.14
C LYS A 91 -23.45 12.78 11.25
N TYR A 92 -22.57 12.24 12.10
CA TYR A 92 -22.94 11.29 13.16
C TYR A 92 -22.70 11.86 14.57
N ASP A 93 -22.48 13.17 14.70
CA ASP A 93 -22.22 13.86 15.97
C ASP A 93 -21.12 13.17 16.83
N LEU A 94 -20.03 12.75 16.19
CA LEU A 94 -18.98 11.98 16.87
C LEU A 94 -18.25 12.84 17.91
N VAL A 95 -18.07 12.28 19.10
CA VAL A 95 -17.37 12.94 20.20
C VAL A 95 -15.92 12.49 20.23
N ARG A 96 -15.00 13.46 20.30
CA ARG A 96 -13.56 13.20 20.35
C ARG A 96 -13.12 12.79 21.76
N ILE A 97 -12.39 11.67 21.88
CA ILE A 97 -12.08 11.01 23.16
C ILE A 97 -10.61 11.13 23.61
N ASP A 98 -9.67 11.46 22.72
CA ASP A 98 -8.23 11.48 23.02
C ASP A 98 -7.78 12.69 23.83
N ARG A 99 -8.59 13.75 23.87
CA ARG A 99 -8.31 14.94 24.66
C ARG A 99 -9.02 14.87 26.00
N ARG A 100 -8.27 14.47 27.02
CA ARG A 100 -8.65 14.72 28.41
C ARG A 100 -8.45 16.21 28.70
N SER A 101 -9.50 17.02 28.59
CA SER A 101 -9.40 18.43 28.95
C SER A 101 -9.19 18.57 30.46
N PHE A 102 -8.10 19.25 30.86
CA PHE A 102 -7.94 19.77 32.22
C PHE A 102 -8.72 21.09 32.42
N SER A 103 -9.18 21.72 31.34
CA SER A 103 -10.00 22.94 31.34
C SER A 103 -11.43 22.64 30.86
N ALA A 104 -12.42 23.34 31.41
CA ALA A 104 -13.84 23.20 31.09
C ALA A 104 -14.23 23.69 29.68
N GLU A 105 -13.26 23.88 28.78
CA GLU A 105 -13.54 24.23 27.39
C GLU A 105 -13.79 22.94 26.60
N THR A 106 -14.97 22.85 26.00
CA THR A 106 -15.34 21.79 25.06
C THR A 106 -14.32 21.76 23.92
N SER A 107 -13.43 20.77 23.92
CA SER A 107 -12.51 20.55 22.80
C SER A 107 -13.33 20.30 21.53
N SER A 108 -12.96 20.94 20.42
CA SER A 108 -13.57 20.67 19.12
C SER A 108 -13.53 19.16 18.81
N PRO A 109 -14.64 18.58 18.31
CA PRO A 109 -14.69 17.18 17.93
C PRO A 109 -13.92 16.89 16.63
N LEU A 110 -13.59 17.92 15.84
CA LEU A 110 -12.96 17.77 14.53
C LEU A 110 -11.46 17.42 14.64
N ILE A 111 -10.94 16.73 13.62
CA ILE A 111 -9.50 16.57 13.44
C ILE A 111 -8.91 17.67 12.57
N GLY A 112 -7.62 17.93 12.76
CA GLY A 112 -6.88 18.90 11.96
C GLY A 112 -5.61 18.32 11.34
N ARG A 113 -4.90 19.15 10.58
CA ARG A 113 -3.64 18.79 9.91
C ARG A 113 -2.58 18.22 10.85
N ILE A 114 -2.55 18.64 12.11
CA ILE A 114 -1.62 18.11 13.13
C ILE A 114 -1.94 16.65 13.47
N ASP A 115 -3.22 16.30 13.54
CA ASP A 115 -3.68 14.93 13.77
C ASP A 115 -3.28 14.04 12.57
N ILE A 116 -3.47 14.53 11.34
CA ILE A 116 -3.01 13.85 10.11
C ILE A 116 -1.49 13.62 10.13
N LEU A 117 -0.71 14.63 10.53
CA LEU A 117 0.75 14.50 10.62
C LEU A 117 1.17 13.47 11.68
N ARG A 118 0.48 13.44 12.83
CA ARG A 118 0.73 12.45 13.89
C ARG A 118 0.39 11.04 13.43
N ALA A 119 -0.76 10.85 12.76
CA ALA A 119 -1.16 9.57 12.20
C ALA A 119 -0.15 9.06 11.16
N ARG A 120 0.30 9.94 10.25
CA ARG A 120 1.36 9.59 9.29
C ARG A 120 2.64 9.11 9.97
N LYS A 121 3.06 9.78 11.04
CA LYS A 121 4.25 9.39 11.80
C LYS A 121 4.03 8.04 12.48
N ALA A 122 2.88 7.83 13.11
CA ALA A 122 2.55 6.57 13.80
C ALA A 122 2.49 5.39 12.82
N CYS A 123 2.00 5.62 11.59
CA CYS A 123 1.90 4.59 10.56
C CYS A 123 3.15 4.45 9.68
N GLY A 124 4.27 5.12 10.01
CA GLY A 124 5.51 5.01 9.24
C GLY A 124 5.50 5.66 7.85
N LEU A 125 4.52 6.52 7.56
CA LEU A 125 4.32 7.19 6.26
C LEU A 125 5.10 8.52 6.12
N MET A 126 6.27 8.59 6.76
CA MET A 126 7.17 9.76 6.74
C MET A 126 8.51 9.49 6.03
N THR A 127 8.56 8.53 5.10
CA THR A 127 9.79 8.25 4.35
C THR A 127 10.03 9.31 3.27
N ARG A 128 11.31 9.66 3.03
CA ARG A 128 11.71 10.74 2.12
C ARG A 128 11.16 10.57 0.69
N ASN A 129 11.10 9.34 0.21
CA ASN A 129 10.65 9.03 -1.15
C ASN A 129 9.12 8.98 -1.27
N SER A 130 8.40 8.59 -0.20
CA SER A 130 6.92 8.55 -0.20
C SER A 130 6.27 9.84 0.30
N TYR A 131 7.04 10.77 0.90
CA TYR A 131 6.51 11.97 1.55
C TYR A 131 5.62 12.81 0.63
N LYS A 132 6.06 13.04 -0.62
CA LYS A 132 5.29 13.81 -1.60
C LYS A 132 4.00 13.09 -1.98
N ALA A 133 4.09 11.81 -2.34
CA ALA A 133 2.93 10.98 -2.71
C ALA A 133 1.88 10.96 -1.60
N VAL A 134 2.27 10.62 -0.36
CA VAL A 134 1.38 10.60 0.80
C VAL A 134 0.77 11.97 1.07
N THR A 135 1.53 13.05 0.86
CA THR A 135 0.99 14.42 1.00
C THR A 135 -0.09 14.69 -0.04
N TYR A 136 0.15 14.42 -1.32
CA TYR A 136 -0.85 14.63 -2.37
C TYR A 136 -2.11 13.77 -2.14
N ILE A 137 -1.94 12.52 -1.73
CA ILE A 137 -3.03 11.60 -1.39
C ILE A 137 -3.88 12.12 -0.22
N THR A 138 -3.25 12.64 0.83
CA THR A 138 -3.98 13.09 2.04
C THR A 138 -4.60 14.48 1.89
N THR A 139 -4.08 15.32 0.99
CA THR A 139 -4.61 16.67 0.74
C THR A 139 -5.63 16.73 -0.40
N GLY A 140 -6.06 15.60 -0.96
CA GLY A 140 -7.03 15.57 -2.07
C GLY A 140 -6.45 16.00 -3.43
N LYS A 141 -5.12 16.10 -3.54
CA LYS A 141 -4.42 16.54 -4.76
C LYS A 141 -3.90 15.38 -5.62
N TYR A 142 -4.30 14.16 -5.29
CA TYR A 142 -3.86 12.98 -6.02
C TYR A 142 -4.51 12.89 -7.40
N SER A 143 -5.76 13.31 -7.54
CA SER A 143 -6.49 13.36 -8.82
C SER A 143 -5.86 14.30 -9.86
N GLU A 144 -5.07 15.29 -9.43
CA GLU A 144 -4.28 16.18 -10.30
C GLU A 144 -3.06 15.49 -10.92
N ILE A 145 -2.59 14.38 -10.34
CA ILE A 145 -1.39 13.65 -10.78
C ILE A 145 -1.75 12.52 -11.75
N THR A 146 -2.94 11.94 -11.60
CA THR A 146 -3.42 10.80 -12.40
C THR A 146 -4.27 11.18 -13.62
N ARG A 147 -4.50 12.48 -13.86
CA ARG A 147 -5.16 13.02 -15.06
C ARG A 147 -4.12 13.44 -16.11
#